data_AF-A0A2V9ZA99-F1
#
_entry.id   AF-A0A2V9ZA99-F1
#
_cell.length_a   1.000
_cell.length_b   1.000
_cell.length_c   1.000
_cell.angle_alpha   90.00
_cell.angle_beta   90.00
_cell.angle_gamma   90.00
#
_symmetry.space_group_name_H-M   'P 1'
#
loop_
_entity.id
_entity.type
_entity.pdbx_description
1 polymer ?
#
loop_
_entity_poly.entity_id
_entity_poly.type
_entity_poly.pdbx_seq_one_letter_code
_entity_poly.pdbx_strand_id
1 'polypeptide(L)'
;MKRALAIACAVCIVGGTAAAKPSSSAVPRTRPVYRRQKAKPLPSEVVDRPQPAPASAVLGSFQNGLLTVAAKNATLREIIDGVRDSTGAVAEAPTLNERVTVYLGPQPPAQLIAALLEGSHMN
;
A
#
# COMPACT_ATOMS: atom_id res chain seq x y z
N MET A 1 -32.72 23.24 -17.34
CA MET A 1 -32.76 23.85 -15.99
C MET A 1 -31.36 23.75 -15.39
N LYS A 2 -30.61 24.85 -15.35
CA LYS A 2 -29.20 24.91 -14.96
C LYS A 2 -29.14 25.12 -13.45
N ARG A 3 -28.49 24.22 -12.69
CA ARG A 3 -28.14 24.46 -11.28
C ARG A 3 -26.65 24.27 -11.11
N ALA A 4 -25.93 25.39 -11.21
CA ALA A 4 -24.55 25.52 -10.80
C ALA A 4 -24.53 25.72 -9.29
N LEU A 5 -23.74 24.93 -8.56
CA LEU A 5 -23.39 25.21 -7.18
C LEU A 5 -21.88 24.99 -7.02
N ALA A 6 -21.17 26.10 -6.97
CA ALA A 6 -19.77 26.17 -6.60
C ALA A 6 -19.66 25.95 -5.08
N ILE A 7 -18.77 25.06 -4.64
CA ILE A 7 -18.38 24.96 -3.23
C ILE A 7 -16.85 24.98 -3.15
N ALA A 8 -16.40 25.83 -2.25
CA ALA A 8 -15.15 26.56 -2.27
C ALA A 8 -13.92 25.73 -1.86
N CYS A 9 -12.78 26.14 -2.44
CA CYS A 9 -11.43 25.88 -1.93
C CYS A 9 -11.30 26.26 -0.45
N ALA A 10 -10.71 25.36 0.34
CA ALA A 10 -10.03 25.74 1.58
C ALA A 10 -8.72 24.95 1.66
N VAL A 11 -7.67 25.57 1.13
CA VAL A 11 -6.26 25.19 1.33
C VAL A 11 -5.86 25.61 2.73
N CYS A 12 -5.35 24.68 3.54
CA CYS A 12 -4.63 25.00 4.78
C CYS A 12 -3.19 24.49 4.66
N ILE A 13 -2.29 25.44 4.46
CA ILE A 13 -0.83 25.29 4.50
C ILE A 13 -0.38 25.52 5.95
N VAL A 14 0.30 24.55 6.58
CA VAL A 14 1.25 24.75 7.69
C VAL A 14 2.25 23.57 7.61
N GLY A 15 3.57 23.69 7.48
CA GLY A 15 4.48 24.82 7.54
C GLY A 15 5.46 24.72 8.71
N GLY A 16 6.62 24.04 8.52
CA GLY A 16 7.89 24.24 9.25
C GLY A 16 7.92 23.83 10.74
N THR A 17 9.04 23.58 11.45
CA THR A 17 10.50 23.51 11.23
C THR A 17 11.05 22.81 12.49
N ALA A 18 11.85 21.75 12.37
CA ALA A 18 13.31 21.72 12.56
C ALA A 18 13.89 21.93 13.98
N ALA A 19 14.82 21.01 14.32
CA ALA A 19 16.12 21.21 14.99
C ALA A 19 16.23 21.30 16.54
N ALA A 20 16.54 20.13 17.13
CA ALA A 20 17.75 19.78 17.90
C ALA A 20 18.44 20.81 18.84
N LYS A 21 18.80 20.38 20.08
CA LYS A 21 20.20 20.07 20.48
C LYS A 21 20.34 19.50 21.92
N PRO A 22 21.47 18.83 22.24
CA PRO A 22 21.62 17.80 23.27
C PRO A 22 22.13 18.35 24.61
N SER A 23 21.95 17.56 25.67
CA SER A 23 22.67 17.79 26.94
C SER A 23 23.66 16.66 27.22
N SER A 24 24.85 17.12 27.54
CA SER A 24 26.12 16.45 27.82
C SER A 24 26.05 15.53 29.03
N SER A 25 26.80 14.43 28.99
CA SER A 25 27.53 13.94 30.16
C SER A 25 28.68 13.03 29.70
N ALA A 26 29.88 13.59 29.78
CA ALA A 26 31.14 12.89 29.62
C ALA A 26 31.34 11.87 30.75
N VAL A 27 31.65 10.62 30.38
CA VAL A 27 32.08 9.58 31.32
C VAL A 27 33.46 9.08 30.91
N PRO A 28 34.38 8.83 31.86
CA PRO A 28 35.79 8.56 31.57
C PRO A 28 36.01 7.28 30.77
N ARG A 29 36.93 7.37 29.81
CA ARG A 29 37.45 6.26 29.01
C ARG A 29 38.25 5.29 29.88
N THR A 30 37.65 4.21 30.33
CA THR A 30 38.38 2.95 30.54
C THR A 30 38.38 2.19 29.21
N ARG A 31 39.53 2.14 28.54
CA ARG A 31 39.71 1.33 27.32
C ARG A 31 39.86 -0.14 27.72
N PRO A 32 38.89 -1.04 27.47
CA PRO A 32 39.20 -2.44 27.47
C PRO A 32 40.12 -2.71 26.27
N VAL A 33 41.27 -3.33 26.54
CA VAL A 33 42.18 -3.82 25.52
C VAL A 33 41.42 -4.88 24.72
N TYR A 34 40.89 -4.49 23.56
CA TYR A 34 40.31 -5.42 22.61
C TYR A 34 41.45 -6.26 22.05
N ARG A 35 41.63 -7.46 22.62
CA ARG A 35 42.42 -8.52 21.99
C ARG A 35 41.77 -8.74 20.62
N ARG A 36 42.43 -8.30 19.54
CA ARG A 36 42.05 -8.63 18.16
C ARG A 36 42.17 -10.14 18.01
N GLN A 37 41.11 -10.84 18.35
CA GLN A 37 40.90 -12.22 17.94
C GLN A 37 40.69 -12.16 16.43
N LYS A 38 41.67 -12.64 15.66
CA LYS A 38 41.49 -12.89 14.23
C LYS A 38 40.33 -13.87 14.10
N ALA A 39 39.14 -13.36 13.80
CA ALA A 39 38.02 -14.19 13.42
C ALA A 39 38.39 -14.91 12.12
N LYS A 40 38.35 -16.24 12.14
CA LYS A 40 38.39 -17.06 10.93
C LYS A 40 37.19 -16.64 10.07
N PRO A 41 37.34 -16.38 8.76
CA PRO A 41 36.19 -16.07 7.92
C PRO A 41 35.27 -17.29 7.95
N LEU A 42 34.09 -17.14 8.55
CA LEU A 42 33.03 -18.11 8.36
C LEU A 42 32.58 -18.01 6.90
N PRO A 43 32.36 -19.12 6.20
CA PRO A 43 31.67 -19.09 4.92
C PRO A 43 30.36 -18.34 5.13
N SER A 44 30.18 -17.24 4.42
CA SER A 44 28.88 -16.57 4.35
C SER A 44 28.00 -17.48 3.50
N GLU A 45 27.31 -18.43 4.13
CA GLU A 45 26.13 -19.03 3.50
C GLU A 45 25.16 -17.88 3.26
N VAL A 46 25.08 -17.45 1.99
CA VAL A 46 23.98 -16.63 1.52
C VAL A 46 22.76 -17.52 1.64
N VAL A 47 22.14 -17.52 2.81
CA VAL A 47 20.81 -18.07 3.00
C VAL A 47 19.92 -17.29 2.03
N ASP A 48 19.51 -17.93 0.95
CA ASP A 48 18.49 -17.46 0.03
C ASP A 48 17.18 -17.35 0.81
N ARG A 49 17.05 -16.25 1.56
CA ARG A 49 15.90 -15.99 2.39
C ARG A 49 14.83 -15.42 1.45
N PRO A 50 13.63 -16.03 1.36
CA PRO A 50 12.55 -15.49 0.54
C PRO A 50 12.36 -14.00 0.86
N GLN A 51 12.48 -13.15 -0.15
CA GLN A 51 12.23 -11.72 0.01
C GLN A 51 10.76 -11.53 0.42
N PRO A 52 10.46 -10.64 1.38
CA PRO A 52 9.09 -10.33 1.74
C PRO A 52 8.29 -9.88 0.51
N ALA A 53 7.11 -10.44 0.30
CA ALA A 53 6.22 -9.96 -0.75
C ALA A 53 5.89 -8.47 -0.51
N PRO A 54 5.83 -7.64 -1.56
CA PRO A 54 5.50 -6.23 -1.40
C PRO A 54 4.05 -6.08 -0.92
N ALA A 55 3.82 -5.17 0.03
CA ALA A 55 2.51 -4.92 0.61
C ALA A 55 1.51 -4.43 -0.47
N SER A 56 0.32 -5.03 -0.48
CA SER A 56 -0.84 -4.63 -1.28
C SER A 56 -1.91 -4.05 -0.34
N ALA A 57 -2.66 -3.05 -0.79
CA ALA A 57 -3.81 -2.51 -0.05
C ALA A 57 -5.04 -2.40 -0.95
N VAL A 58 -6.16 -2.97 -0.50
CA VAL A 58 -7.48 -2.87 -1.16
C VAL A 58 -8.48 -2.38 -0.12
N LEU A 59 -9.14 -1.26 -0.41
CA LEU A 59 -10.23 -0.72 0.40
C LEU A 59 -11.50 -0.76 -0.43
N GLY A 60 -12.50 -1.51 0.05
CA GLY A 60 -13.84 -1.57 -0.52
C GLY A 60 -14.87 -0.89 0.38
N SER A 61 -15.79 -0.12 -0.20
CA SER A 61 -16.96 0.40 0.50
C SER A 61 -18.19 0.22 -0.37
N PHE A 62 -19.18 -0.51 0.16
CA PHE A 62 -20.46 -0.75 -0.50
C PHE A 62 -21.57 -0.06 0.27
N GLN A 63 -22.16 0.97 -0.34
CA GLN A 63 -23.22 1.78 0.28
C GLN A 63 -24.29 2.13 -0.75
N ASN A 64 -25.56 2.02 -0.38
CA ASN A 64 -26.71 2.34 -1.25
C ASN A 64 -26.68 1.64 -2.62
N GLY A 65 -26.17 0.39 -2.67
CA GLY A 65 -26.04 -0.36 -3.93
C GLY A 65 -24.85 0.05 -4.82
N LEU A 66 -24.01 0.98 -4.34
CA LEU A 66 -22.84 1.49 -5.06
C LEU A 66 -21.56 1.04 -4.36
N LEU A 67 -20.58 0.66 -5.17
CA LEU A 67 -19.27 0.20 -4.73
C LEU A 67 -18.19 1.22 -5.09
N THR A 68 -17.31 1.48 -4.13
CA THR A 68 -16.05 2.21 -4.33
C THR A 68 -14.89 1.30 -3.95
N VAL A 69 -13.88 1.23 -4.80
CA VAL A 69 -12.66 0.43 -4.60
C VAL A 69 -11.45 1.33 -4.79
N ALA A 70 -10.57 1.35 -3.81
CA ALA A 70 -9.23 1.91 -3.91
C ALA A 70 -8.21 0.79 -3.73
N ALA A 71 -7.39 0.57 -4.74
CA ALA A 71 -6.37 -0.47 -4.75
C ALA A 71 -5.01 0.14 -5.05
N LYS A 72 -3.99 -0.24 -4.29
CA LYS A 72 -2.60 0.18 -4.51
C LYS A 72 -1.69 -1.04 -4.50
N ASN A 73 -0.94 -1.20 -5.59
CA ASN A 73 0.00 -2.30 -5.78
C ASN A 73 -0.65 -3.69 -5.61
N ALA A 74 -1.95 -3.80 -5.86
CA ALA A 74 -2.75 -5.00 -5.62
C ALA A 74 -2.96 -5.79 -6.91
N THR A 75 -3.03 -7.11 -6.80
CA THR A 75 -3.37 -7.98 -7.92
C THR A 75 -4.86 -7.91 -8.23
N LEU A 76 -5.24 -8.27 -9.46
CA LEU A 76 -6.65 -8.35 -9.85
C LEU A 76 -7.46 -9.29 -8.93
N ARG A 77 -6.85 -10.40 -8.50
CA ARG A 77 -7.43 -11.32 -7.52
C ARG A 77 -7.73 -10.65 -6.18
N GLU A 78 -6.76 -9.94 -5.61
CA GLU A 78 -6.95 -9.22 -4.34
C GLU A 78 -8.08 -8.18 -4.45
N ILE A 79 -8.19 -7.50 -5.60
CA ILE A 79 -9.26 -6.54 -5.82
C ILE A 79 -10.62 -7.24 -5.90
N ILE A 80 -10.74 -8.32 -6.68
CA ILE A 80 -11.98 -9.09 -6.81
C ILE A 80 -12.39 -9.68 -5.45
N ASP A 81 -11.44 -10.24 -4.68
CA ASP A 81 -11.71 -10.74 -3.33
C ASP A 81 -12.25 -9.63 -2.42
N GLY A 82 -11.67 -8.42 -2.46
CA GLY A 82 -12.20 -7.27 -1.71
C GLY A 82 -13.62 -6.83 -2.16
N VAL A 83 -13.95 -6.98 -3.44
CA VAL A 83 -15.32 -6.76 -3.94
C VAL A 83 -16.27 -7.82 -3.38
N ARG A 84 -15.87 -9.10 -3.37
CA ARG A 84 -16.66 -10.20 -2.81
C ARG A 84 -16.91 -9.98 -1.32
N ASP A 85 -15.89 -9.60 -0.56
CA ASP A 85 -16.00 -9.31 0.86
C ASP A 85 -16.96 -8.14 1.15
N SER A 86 -16.94 -7.11 0.29
CA SER A 86 -17.78 -5.92 0.46
C SER A 86 -19.24 -6.12 0.06
N THR A 87 -19.50 -7.02 -0.90
CA THR A 87 -20.83 -7.16 -1.55
C THR A 87 -21.52 -8.49 -1.30
N GLY A 88 -20.79 -9.51 -0.83
CA GLY A 88 -21.27 -10.89 -0.74
C GLY A 88 -21.39 -11.59 -2.10
N ALA A 89 -20.94 -10.98 -3.20
CA ALA A 89 -21.01 -11.57 -4.53
C ALA A 89 -20.02 -12.74 -4.68
N VAL A 90 -20.35 -13.68 -5.55
CA VAL A 90 -19.45 -14.75 -5.99
C VAL A 90 -18.93 -14.38 -7.37
N ALA A 91 -17.63 -14.08 -7.45
CA ALA A 91 -16.94 -13.83 -8.70
C ALA A 91 -15.65 -14.68 -8.74
N GLU A 92 -15.39 -15.31 -9.87
CA GLU A 92 -14.12 -16.01 -10.10
C GLU A 92 -13.10 -15.01 -10.63
N ALA A 93 -11.96 -14.91 -9.95
CA ALA A 93 -10.85 -14.09 -10.41
C ALA A 93 -9.98 -14.88 -11.38
N PRO A 94 -9.62 -14.34 -12.56
CA PRO A 94 -8.64 -14.96 -13.43
C PRO A 94 -7.26 -15.00 -12.74
N THR A 95 -6.44 -16.00 -13.08
CA THR A 95 -5.11 -16.13 -12.49
C THR A 95 -4.16 -15.14 -13.15
N LEU A 96 -4.15 -13.91 -12.64
CA LEU A 96 -3.29 -12.83 -13.09
C LEU A 96 -2.35 -12.35 -11.99
N ASN A 97 -1.07 -12.25 -12.33
CA ASN A 97 -0.05 -11.67 -11.46
C ASN A 97 0.19 -10.18 -11.71
N GLU A 98 -0.60 -9.54 -12.59
CA GLU A 98 -0.52 -8.11 -12.85
C GLU A 98 -0.90 -7.32 -11.58
N ARG A 99 -0.11 -6.29 -11.28
CA ARG A 99 -0.35 -5.40 -10.14
C ARG A 99 -0.91 -4.08 -10.64
N VAL A 100 -2.02 -3.68 -10.03
CA VAL A 100 -2.84 -2.57 -10.47
C VAL A 100 -2.93 -1.55 -9.33
N THR A 101 -2.90 -0.28 -9.70
CA THR A 101 -3.25 0.84 -8.81
C THR A 101 -4.40 1.58 -9.43
N VAL A 102 -5.57 1.49 -8.80
CA VAL A 102 -6.82 2.04 -9.33
C VAL A 102 -7.66 2.64 -8.22
N TYR A 103 -8.46 3.62 -8.61
CA TYR A 103 -9.59 4.10 -7.84
C TYR A 103 -10.82 4.04 -8.72
N LEU A 104 -11.83 3.29 -8.30
CA LEU A 104 -13.06 3.04 -9.05
C LEU A 104 -14.26 3.34 -8.15
N GLY A 105 -15.24 4.05 -8.68
CA GLY A 105 -16.53 4.29 -8.01
C GLY A 105 -16.81 5.75 -7.66
N PRO A 106 -18.01 6.04 -7.11
CA PRO A 106 -19.07 5.08 -6.75
C PRO A 106 -19.87 4.58 -7.96
N GLN A 107 -20.03 3.26 -8.12
CA GLN A 107 -20.79 2.67 -9.24
C GLN A 107 -21.33 1.26 -8.90
N PRO A 108 -22.31 0.71 -9.64
CA PRO A 108 -22.80 -0.65 -9.42
C PRO A 108 -21.66 -1.70 -9.51
N PRO A 109 -21.68 -2.77 -8.69
CA PRO A 109 -20.59 -3.77 -8.67
C PRO A 109 -20.25 -4.37 -10.03
N ALA A 110 -21.26 -4.68 -10.85
CA ALA A 110 -21.05 -5.22 -12.19
C ALA A 110 -20.30 -4.24 -13.12
N GLN A 111 -20.62 -2.95 -13.07
CA GLN A 111 -19.92 -1.92 -13.84
C GLN A 111 -18.50 -1.70 -13.33
N LEU A 112 -18.29 -1.79 -12.00
CA LEU A 112 -16.97 -1.70 -11.41
C LEU A 112 -16.06 -2.85 -11.88
N ILE A 113 -16.57 -4.08 -11.90
CA ILE A 113 -15.83 -5.25 -12.40
C ILE A 113 -15.53 -5.07 -13.90
N ALA A 114 -16.48 -4.63 -14.71
CA ALA A 114 -16.24 -4.36 -16.13
C ALA A 114 -15.14 -3.30 -16.33
N ALA A 115 -15.18 -2.19 -15.59
CA ALA A 115 -14.15 -1.14 -15.63
C ALA A 115 -12.78 -1.64 -15.17
N LEU A 116 -12.75 -2.54 -14.19
CA LEU A 116 -11.52 -3.16 -13.70
C LEU A 116 -10.91 -4.10 -14.75
N LEU A 117 -11.74 -4.88 -15.45
CA LEU A 117 -11.30 -5.78 -16.51
C LEU A 117 -10.82 -5.02 -17.75
N GLU A 118 -11.52 -3.96 -18.16
CA GLU A 118 -11.10 -3.06 -19.25
C GLU A 118 -9.76 -2.37 -18.95
N GLY A 119 -9.56 -1.95 -17.69
CA GLY A 119 -8.31 -1.34 -17.25
C GLY A 119 -7.16 -2.34 -17.05
N SER A 120 -7.45 -3.64 -17.02
CA SER A 120 -6.45 -4.70 -16.99
C SER A 120 -6.09 -5.12 -18.41
N HIS A 121 -4.90 -5.67 -18.63
CA HIS A 121 -4.47 -6.14 -19.97
C HIS A 121 -5.20 -7.42 -20.43
N MET A 122 -6.50 -7.56 -20.16
CA MET A 122 -7.32 -8.74 -20.39
C MET A 122 -8.11 -8.76 -21.71
N ASN A 123 -7.83 -7.82 -22.63
CA ASN A 123 -8.52 -7.72 -23.93
C ASN A 123 -7.85 -8.54 -25.04
#